data_AF-A0A2K0TLH7-F1
#
_entry.id   AF-A0A2K0TLH7-F1
#
_cell.length_a   1.000
_cell.length_b   1.000
_cell.length_c   1.000
_cell.angle_alpha   90.00
_cell.angle_beta   90.00
_cell.angle_gamma   90.00
#
_symmetry.space_group_name_H-M   'P 1'
#
loop_
_entity.id
_entity.type
_entity.pdbx_description
1 polymer ?
#
loop_
_entity_poly.entity_id
_entity_poly.type
_entity_poly.pdbx_seq_one_letter_code
_entity_poly.pdbx_strand_id
1 'polypeptide(L)'
;MGYRQDYNPEGLPDEAKKDRNDPLAVTTDDLEGSTHVLQDRLRRSLSARQVQMIAIGGTIGTGLFLGTGKSLATGGPASMLICYAIVGFIVFVTMLSLGEMAAFLPVAGSFCTFAGRFVDDAFGFALTWNYWFNDAVSTASDLVALQLVLQYWTDHFPGWALSLIFWFVLIAVNIATVRAYGEI
;
A
#
# COMPACT_ATOMS: atom_id res chain seq x y z
N MET A 1 -63.01 -24.12 5.09
CA MET A 1 -63.10 -25.46 5.71
C MET A 1 -61.79 -26.18 5.38
N GLY A 2 -61.00 -26.51 6.40
CA GLY A 2 -59.60 -26.92 6.25
C GLY A 2 -59.39 -28.37 5.85
N TYR A 3 -58.21 -28.63 5.28
CA TYR A 3 -57.58 -29.95 5.22
C TYR A 3 -56.16 -29.80 5.77
N ARG A 4 -56.01 -30.06 7.07
CA ARG A 4 -54.73 -30.35 7.70
C ARG A 4 -54.73 -31.88 7.83
N GLN A 5 -53.86 -32.53 7.07
CA GLN A 5 -53.68 -33.98 7.12
C GLN A 5 -52.37 -34.23 7.86
N ASP A 6 -52.47 -35.05 8.89
CA ASP A 6 -51.51 -35.16 9.97
C ASP A 6 -50.33 -36.01 9.49
N TYR A 7 -49.16 -35.38 9.35
CA TYR A 7 -47.92 -36.07 9.03
C TYR A 7 -47.46 -36.87 10.25
N ASN A 8 -47.55 -38.20 10.17
CA ASN A 8 -47.06 -39.13 11.18
C ASN A 8 -45.67 -39.66 10.76
N PRO A 9 -44.57 -39.22 11.41
CA PRO A 9 -43.21 -39.61 11.04
C PRO A 9 -42.78 -41.01 11.54
N GLU A 10 -43.60 -41.73 12.29
CA GLU A 10 -43.16 -42.94 13.03
C GLU A 10 -43.38 -44.27 12.28
N GLY A 11 -43.83 -44.24 11.01
CA GLY A 11 -44.22 -45.43 10.25
C GLY A 11 -43.22 -45.93 9.20
N LEU A 12 -41.99 -45.43 9.13
CA LEU A 12 -41.06 -45.80 8.05
C LEU A 12 -40.32 -47.13 8.38
N PRO A 13 -40.34 -48.13 7.48
CA PRO A 13 -39.59 -49.38 7.68
C PRO A 13 -38.08 -49.11 7.78
N ASP A 14 -37.43 -49.76 8.75
CA ASP A 14 -36.03 -49.52 9.17
C ASP A 14 -34.97 -49.75 8.06
N GLU A 15 -35.35 -50.32 6.92
CA GLU A 15 -34.45 -50.53 5.77
C GLU A 15 -34.15 -49.25 4.97
N ALA A 16 -34.92 -48.16 5.15
CA ALA A 16 -34.68 -46.88 4.46
C ALA A 16 -33.64 -45.98 5.16
N LYS A 17 -32.98 -46.44 6.23
CA LYS A 17 -31.92 -45.69 6.94
C LYS A 17 -30.49 -46.05 6.54
N LYS A 18 -30.29 -46.93 5.55
CA LYS A 18 -28.98 -47.51 5.23
C LYS A 18 -28.53 -47.31 3.79
N ASP A 19 -28.73 -46.12 3.24
CA ASP A 19 -27.87 -45.65 2.14
C ASP A 19 -27.72 -44.14 2.23
N ARG A 20 -26.67 -43.71 2.94
CA ARG A 20 -26.40 -42.29 3.22
C ARG A 20 -24.95 -41.95 2.90
N ASN A 21 -24.41 -42.59 1.86
CA ASN A 21 -23.09 -42.34 1.29
C ASN A 21 -23.20 -42.18 -0.24
N ASP A 22 -24.04 -41.25 -0.69
CA ASP A 22 -24.00 -40.81 -2.09
C ASP A 22 -22.83 -39.82 -2.26
N PRO A 23 -21.77 -40.15 -3.03
CA PRO A 23 -20.61 -39.28 -3.19
C PRO A 23 -20.87 -38.03 -4.07
N LEU A 24 -22.09 -37.88 -4.62
CA LEU A 24 -22.45 -36.77 -5.52
C LEU A 24 -23.47 -35.80 -4.93
N ALA A 25 -23.86 -35.95 -3.67
CA ALA A 25 -24.62 -34.94 -2.94
C ALA A 25 -23.69 -33.80 -2.48
N VAL A 26 -23.19 -33.01 -3.42
CA VAL A 26 -22.61 -31.69 -3.12
C VAL A 26 -23.76 -30.83 -2.62
N THR A 27 -23.78 -30.63 -1.31
CA THR A 27 -24.78 -29.77 -0.66
C THR A 27 -24.55 -28.37 -1.19
N THR A 28 -25.58 -27.76 -1.78
CA THR A 28 -25.48 -26.39 -2.31
C THR A 28 -25.19 -25.34 -1.22
N ASP A 29 -25.24 -25.71 0.06
CA ASP A 29 -24.77 -24.90 1.19
C ASP A 29 -23.23 -24.88 1.35
N ASP A 30 -22.50 -25.85 0.78
CA ASP A 30 -21.02 -25.89 0.87
C ASP A 30 -20.35 -24.89 -0.08
N LEU A 31 -21.11 -24.27 -0.98
CA LEU A 31 -20.63 -23.24 -1.92
C LEU A 31 -20.88 -21.81 -1.43
N GLU A 32 -21.62 -21.62 -0.33
CA GLU A 32 -21.92 -20.29 0.26
C GLU A 32 -21.07 -19.96 1.50
N GLY A 33 -20.15 -20.83 1.90
CA GLY A 33 -19.31 -20.63 3.09
C GLY A 33 -17.82 -20.77 2.81
N SER A 34 -17.17 -19.72 2.27
CA SER A 34 -15.76 -19.32 2.54
C SER A 34 -15.18 -18.38 1.47
N THR A 35 -15.90 -17.31 1.09
CA THR A 35 -15.21 -16.06 0.71
C THR A 35 -15.60 -14.98 1.72
N HIS A 36 -15.45 -15.30 3.00
CA HIS A 36 -15.06 -14.24 3.92
C HIS A 36 -13.69 -13.78 3.44
N VAL A 37 -13.68 -12.73 2.60
CA VAL A 37 -12.49 -11.91 2.43
C VAL A 37 -12.11 -11.57 3.86
N LEU A 38 -11.02 -12.17 4.35
CA LEU A 38 -10.39 -11.78 5.60
C LEU A 38 -10.13 -10.29 5.43
N GLN A 39 -11.07 -9.45 5.89
CA GLN A 39 -10.81 -8.05 6.13
C GLN A 39 -9.74 -8.09 7.19
N ASP A 40 -8.50 -8.09 6.72
CA ASP A 40 -7.32 -7.92 7.53
C ASP A 40 -7.65 -6.70 8.39
N ARG A 41 -7.83 -6.91 9.69
CA ARG A 41 -8.26 -5.88 10.63
C ARG A 41 -7.07 -4.97 10.88
N LEU A 42 -6.54 -4.36 9.83
CA LEU A 42 -5.61 -3.26 9.91
C LEU A 42 -6.29 -2.19 10.74
N ARG A 43 -5.71 -1.93 11.93
CA ARG A 43 -6.08 -0.79 12.75
C ARG A 43 -5.93 0.45 11.88
N ARG A 44 -7.06 0.97 11.39
CA ARG A 44 -7.10 2.26 10.70
C ARG A 44 -6.94 3.36 11.74
N SER A 45 -5.69 3.56 12.18
CA SER A 45 -5.32 4.51 13.23
C SER A 45 -5.18 5.95 12.71
N LEU A 46 -5.02 6.14 11.40
CA LEU A 46 -4.84 7.44 10.75
C LEU A 46 -6.16 7.99 10.21
N SER A 47 -6.45 9.24 10.58
CA SER A 47 -7.57 10.00 10.03
C SER A 47 -7.31 10.39 8.58
N ALA A 48 -8.37 10.58 7.77
CA ALA A 48 -8.25 10.99 6.37
C ALA A 48 -7.43 12.28 6.20
N ARG A 49 -7.56 13.23 7.14
CA ARG A 49 -6.76 14.46 7.15
C ARG A 49 -5.26 14.18 7.33
N GLN A 50 -4.89 13.27 8.23
CA GLN A 50 -3.48 12.89 8.43
C GLN A 50 -2.90 12.22 7.19
N VAL A 51 -3.66 11.32 6.55
CA VAL A 51 -3.24 10.67 5.31
C VAL A 51 -3.01 11.70 4.20
N GLN A 52 -3.89 12.69 4.05
CA GLN A 52 -3.70 13.78 3.08
C GLN A 52 -2.48 14.64 3.38
N MET A 53 -2.23 14.98 4.65
CA MET A 53 -1.05 15.74 5.04
C MET A 53 0.25 14.98 4.76
N ILE A 54 0.26 13.66 5.00
CA ILE A 54 1.41 12.79 4.65
C ILE A 54 1.62 12.79 3.15
N ALA A 55 0.55 12.64 2.36
CA ALA A 55 0.64 12.66 0.90
C ALA A 55 1.22 13.99 0.38
N ILE A 56 0.73 15.13 0.87
CA ILE A 56 1.23 16.46 0.48
C ILE A 56 2.69 16.66 0.90
N GLY A 57 3.04 16.23 2.13
CA GLY A 57 4.41 16.32 2.62
C GLY A 57 5.38 15.49 1.78
N GLY A 58 4.99 14.25 1.43
CA GLY A 58 5.78 13.36 0.59
C GLY A 58 5.94 13.86 -0.84
N THR A 59 4.89 14.43 -1.45
CA THR A 59 4.96 14.90 -2.85
C THR A 59 5.76 16.19 -3.02
N ILE A 60 5.72 17.10 -2.05
CA ILE A 60 6.56 18.32 -2.08
C ILE A 60 8.02 17.92 -1.87
N GLY A 61 8.29 17.11 -0.84
CA GLY A 61 9.59 16.52 -0.57
C GLY A 61 10.77 17.49 -0.50
N THR A 62 11.96 16.93 -0.34
CA THR A 62 13.24 17.66 -0.41
C THR A 62 13.67 17.88 -1.86
N GLY A 63 13.26 16.98 -2.76
CA GLY A 63 13.63 16.97 -4.18
C GLY A 63 13.15 18.19 -4.95
N LEU A 64 12.00 18.77 -4.60
CA LEU A 64 11.54 20.02 -5.20
C LEU A 64 12.54 21.16 -4.96
N PHE A 65 13.05 21.30 -3.74
CA PHE A 65 13.94 22.42 -3.39
C PHE A 65 15.35 22.25 -3.96
N LEU A 66 15.93 21.06 -3.84
CA LEU A 66 17.29 20.80 -4.31
C LEU A 66 17.37 20.56 -5.82
N GLY A 67 16.38 19.88 -6.39
CA GLY A 67 16.34 19.52 -7.80
C GLY A 67 15.89 20.68 -8.69
N THR A 68 14.90 21.46 -8.27
CA THR A 68 14.35 22.54 -9.12
C THR A 68 15.34 23.68 -9.28
N GLY A 69 16.15 24.00 -8.27
CA GLY A 69 17.18 25.05 -8.38
C GLY A 69 18.19 24.76 -9.49
N LYS A 70 18.73 23.53 -9.51
CA LYS A 70 19.66 23.09 -10.56
C LYS A 70 18.98 23.06 -11.92
N SER A 71 17.77 22.52 -11.98
CA SER A 71 17.05 22.34 -13.24
C SER A 71 16.61 23.68 -13.85
N LEU A 72 16.25 24.65 -13.02
CA LEU A 72 15.96 26.03 -13.43
C LEU A 72 17.21 26.71 -13.98
N ALA A 73 18.36 26.55 -13.32
CA ALA A 73 19.63 27.12 -13.76
C ALA A 73 20.10 26.55 -15.11
N THR A 74 19.86 25.26 -15.38
CA THR A 74 20.31 24.61 -16.62
C THR A 74 19.29 24.67 -17.76
N GLY A 75 17.99 24.61 -17.47
CA GLY A 75 16.93 24.49 -18.46
C GLY A 75 16.10 25.74 -18.70
N GLY A 76 16.16 26.74 -17.80
CA GLY A 76 15.30 27.92 -17.84
C GLY A 76 13.84 27.66 -17.41
N PRO A 77 13.06 28.72 -17.14
CA PRO A 77 11.74 28.60 -16.52
C PRO A 77 10.68 27.95 -17.43
N ALA A 78 10.76 28.14 -18.74
CA ALA A 78 9.78 27.58 -19.67
C ALA A 78 9.88 26.05 -19.76
N SER A 79 11.10 25.49 -19.76
CA SER A 79 11.28 24.03 -19.81
C SER A 79 10.83 23.35 -18.52
N MET A 80 11.02 23.99 -17.35
CA MET A 80 10.50 23.52 -16.07
C MET A 80 8.98 23.36 -16.11
N LEU A 81 8.25 24.39 -16.54
CA LEU A 81 6.78 24.36 -16.58
C LEU A 81 6.26 23.27 -17.52
N ILE A 82 6.86 23.14 -18.71
CA ILE A 82 6.48 22.10 -19.68
C ILE A 82 6.75 20.71 -19.10
N CYS A 83 7.90 20.50 -18.46
CA CYS A 83 8.24 19.22 -17.84
C CYS A 83 7.26 18.86 -16.71
N TYR A 84 6.96 19.81 -15.80
CA TYR A 84 5.98 19.60 -14.74
C TYR A 84 4.58 19.30 -15.28
N ALA A 85 4.15 19.97 -16.36
CA ALA A 85 2.85 19.71 -16.98
C ALA A 85 2.77 18.30 -17.58
N ILE A 86 3.81 17.84 -18.29
CA ILE A 86 3.84 16.52 -18.92
C ILE A 86 3.89 15.43 -17.85
N VAL A 87 4.81 15.52 -16.88
CA VAL A 87 4.95 14.52 -15.81
C VAL A 87 3.70 14.50 -14.94
N GLY A 88 3.16 15.67 -14.60
CA GLY A 88 1.91 15.80 -13.84
C GLY A 88 0.73 15.13 -14.54
N PHE A 89 0.62 15.28 -15.87
CA PHE A 89 -0.43 14.60 -16.65
C PHE A 89 -0.29 13.07 -16.62
N ILE A 90 0.93 12.55 -16.80
CA ILE A 90 1.20 11.10 -16.73
C ILE A 90 0.85 10.54 -15.35
N VAL A 91 1.28 11.21 -14.29
CA VAL A 91 0.98 10.82 -12.91
C VAL A 91 -0.52 10.89 -12.63
N PHE A 92 -1.21 11.93 -13.11
CA PHE A 92 -2.65 12.08 -12.96
C PHE A 92 -3.42 10.91 -13.57
N VAL A 93 -3.12 10.53 -14.82
CA VAL A 93 -3.77 9.40 -15.50
C VAL A 93 -3.46 8.07 -14.78
N THR A 94 -2.23 7.91 -14.31
CA THR A 94 -1.81 6.72 -13.56
C THR A 94 -2.58 6.60 -12.24
N MET A 95 -2.69 7.70 -11.49
CA MET A 95 -3.40 7.73 -10.21
C MET A 95 -4.91 7.56 -10.38
N LEU A 96 -5.49 8.11 -11.46
CA LEU A 96 -6.89 7.90 -11.80
C LEU A 96 -7.18 6.42 -12.07
N SER A 97 -6.34 5.77 -12.87
CA SER A 97 -6.47 4.34 -13.16
C SER A 97 -6.34 3.49 -11.90
N LEU A 98 -5.37 3.82 -11.04
CA LEU A 98 -5.18 3.16 -9.75
C LEU A 98 -6.37 3.39 -8.79
N GLY A 99 -6.98 4.57 -8.84
CA GLY A 99 -8.16 4.92 -8.07
C GLY A 99 -9.39 4.09 -8.43
N GLU A 100 -9.64 3.89 -9.73
CA GLU A 100 -10.70 3.00 -10.22
C GLU A 100 -10.48 1.55 -9.78
N MET A 101 -9.23 1.07 -9.85
CA MET A 101 -8.86 -0.28 -9.37
C MET A 101 -9.09 -0.43 -7.86
N ALA A 102 -8.73 0.59 -7.07
CA ALA A 102 -8.92 0.59 -5.62
C ALA A 102 -10.41 0.69 -5.21
N ALA A 103 -11.23 1.38 -6.00
CA ALA A 103 -12.68 1.44 -5.80
C ALA A 103 -13.38 0.12 -6.15
N PHE A 104 -12.92 -0.56 -7.20
CA PHE A 104 -13.47 -1.84 -7.64
C PHE A 104 -13.11 -3.00 -6.71
N LEU A 105 -11.86 -3.06 -6.23
CA LEU A 105 -11.35 -4.11 -5.35
C LEU A 105 -10.64 -3.48 -4.15
N PRO A 106 -11.36 -3.16 -3.06
CA PRO A 106 -10.77 -2.57 -1.86
C PRO A 106 -10.02 -3.65 -1.06
N VAL A 107 -8.87 -4.06 -1.57
CA VAL A 107 -7.96 -4.97 -0.88
C VAL A 107 -7.05 -4.16 0.03
N ALA A 108 -6.85 -4.63 1.26
CA ALA A 108 -5.83 -4.12 2.15
C ALA A 108 -4.44 -4.47 1.58
N GLY A 109 -3.87 -3.59 0.76
CA GLY A 109 -2.58 -3.82 0.11
C GLY A 109 -2.03 -2.56 -0.59
N SER A 110 -0.72 -2.56 -0.85
CA SER A 110 -0.06 -1.52 -1.66
C SER A 110 -0.41 -1.68 -3.14
N PHE A 111 -0.16 -0.67 -3.97
CA PHE A 111 -0.35 -0.72 -5.43
C PHE A 111 0.43 -1.88 -6.10
N CYS A 112 1.52 -2.34 -5.48
CA CYS A 112 2.24 -3.54 -5.92
C CYS A 112 1.35 -4.80 -5.90
N THR A 113 0.41 -4.88 -4.95
CA THR A 113 -0.59 -5.95 -4.84
C THR A 113 -1.54 -5.93 -6.02
N PHE A 114 -1.97 -4.74 -6.45
CA PHE A 114 -2.78 -4.60 -7.65
C PHE A 114 -2.01 -5.03 -8.90
N ALA A 115 -0.73 -4.71 -9.01
CA ALA A 115 0.08 -5.13 -10.14
C ALA A 115 0.26 -6.65 -10.23
N GLY A 116 0.50 -7.33 -9.10
CA GLY A 116 0.53 -8.80 -9.06
C GLY A 116 -0.81 -9.41 -9.45
N ARG A 117 -1.92 -8.83 -8.97
CA ARG A 117 -3.28 -9.34 -9.19
C ARG A 117 -3.80 -9.14 -10.62
N PHE A 118 -3.51 -8.00 -11.25
CA PHE A 118 -4.09 -7.60 -12.54
C PHE A 118 -3.17 -7.83 -13.74
N VAL A 119 -1.85 -7.98 -13.54
CA VAL A 119 -0.89 -8.16 -14.63
C VAL A 119 -0.28 -9.55 -14.57
N ASP A 120 0.61 -9.79 -13.61
CA ASP A 120 1.30 -11.05 -13.39
C ASP A 120 2.03 -11.02 -12.05
N ASP A 121 2.15 -12.16 -11.36
CA ASP A 121 2.85 -12.26 -10.08
C ASP A 121 4.35 -11.89 -10.21
N ALA A 122 5.01 -12.24 -11.32
CA ALA A 122 6.41 -11.87 -11.55
C ALA A 122 6.56 -10.36 -11.78
N PHE A 123 5.58 -9.71 -12.41
CA PHE A 123 5.55 -8.27 -12.58
C PHE A 123 5.33 -7.55 -11.25
N GLY A 124 4.42 -8.05 -10.40
CA GLY A 124 4.23 -7.55 -9.04
C GLY A 124 5.50 -7.66 -8.19
N PHE A 125 6.24 -8.77 -8.29
CA PHE A 125 7.53 -8.95 -7.64
C PHE A 125 8.57 -7.94 -8.12
N ALA A 126 8.72 -7.79 -9.45
CA ALA A 126 9.66 -6.85 -10.05
C ALA A 126 9.37 -5.40 -9.64
N LEU A 127 8.10 -5.00 -9.62
CA LEU A 127 7.69 -3.67 -9.17
C LEU A 127 8.01 -3.42 -7.71
N THR A 128 7.75 -4.40 -6.85
CA THR A 128 8.05 -4.29 -5.42
C THR A 128 9.55 -4.03 -5.20
N TRP A 129 10.40 -4.77 -5.93
CA TRP A 129 11.85 -4.59 -5.86
C TRP A 129 12.30 -3.23 -6.44
N ASN A 130 11.70 -2.80 -7.54
CA ASN A 130 11.98 -1.49 -8.14
C ASN A 130 11.63 -0.33 -7.19
N TYR A 131 10.48 -0.42 -6.54
CA TYR A 131 10.04 0.57 -5.55
C TYR A 131 10.90 0.56 -4.29
N TRP A 132 11.28 -0.63 -3.80
CA TRP A 132 12.19 -0.71 -2.66
C TRP A 132 13.53 -0.02 -2.94
N PHE A 133 14.10 -0.20 -4.14
CA PHE A 133 15.30 0.53 -4.54
C PHE A 133 15.05 2.02 -4.67
N ASN A 134 13.91 2.43 -5.23
CA ASN A 134 13.55 3.84 -5.35
C ASN A 134 13.50 4.50 -3.97
N ASP A 135 12.84 3.87 -3.00
CA ASP A 135 12.73 4.36 -1.62
C ASP A 135 14.10 4.40 -0.91
N ALA A 136 14.94 3.39 -1.12
CA ALA A 136 16.29 3.35 -0.57
C ALA A 136 17.18 4.49 -1.13
N VAL A 137 17.13 4.71 -2.45
CA VAL A 137 17.85 5.81 -3.12
C VAL A 137 17.30 7.16 -2.70
N SER A 138 15.98 7.29 -2.56
CA SER A 138 15.32 8.49 -2.07
C SER A 138 15.78 8.86 -0.66
N THR A 139 15.80 7.88 0.25
CA THR A 139 16.30 8.06 1.62
C THR A 139 17.77 8.49 1.64
N ALA A 140 18.61 7.90 0.79
CA ALA A 140 20.01 8.32 0.65
C ALA A 140 20.12 9.76 0.11
N SER A 141 19.27 10.13 -0.85
CA SER A 141 19.18 11.50 -1.37
C SER A 141 18.76 12.50 -0.28
N ASP A 142 17.84 12.14 0.62
CA ASP A 142 17.44 12.98 1.76
C ASP A 142 18.58 13.22 2.76
N LEU A 143 19.44 12.23 3.00
CA LEU A 143 20.62 12.40 3.85
C LEU A 143 21.67 13.32 3.21
N VAL A 144 21.81 13.27 1.88
CA VAL A 144 22.65 14.19 1.11
C VAL A 144 22.05 15.59 1.08
N ALA A 145 20.73 15.70 0.93
CA ALA A 145 20.00 16.96 1.03
C ALA A 145 20.27 17.66 2.36
N LEU A 146 20.13 16.92 3.46
CA LEU A 146 20.34 17.42 4.81
C LEU A 146 21.78 17.93 5.01
N GLN A 147 22.78 17.20 4.50
CA GLN A 147 24.18 17.63 4.62
C GLN A 147 24.43 18.95 3.87
N LEU A 148 23.84 19.13 2.68
CA LEU A 148 24.00 20.33 1.87
C LEU A 148 23.35 21.55 2.54
N VAL A 149 22.19 21.35 3.15
CA VAL A 149 21.49 22.40 3.90
C VAL A 149 22.28 22.82 5.14
N LEU A 150 22.87 21.87 5.88
CA LEU A 150 23.69 22.19 7.05
C LEU A 150 25.00 22.90 6.70
N GLN A 151 25.63 22.52 5.58
CA GLN A 151 26.82 23.21 5.07
C GLN A 151 26.57 24.68 4.75
N TYR A 152 25.34 25.08 4.43
CA TYR A 152 25.01 26.50 4.25
C TYR A 152 25.26 27.34 5.51
N TRP A 153 25.17 26.75 6.71
CA TRP A 153 25.35 27.44 7.99
C TRP A 153 26.66 27.12 8.69
N THR A 154 27.23 25.93 8.49
CA THR A 154 28.46 25.51 9.16
C THR A 154 29.31 24.56 8.32
N ASP A 155 30.58 24.90 8.13
CA ASP A 155 31.57 24.07 7.43
C ASP A 155 32.47 23.27 8.38
N HIS A 156 32.17 23.28 9.68
CA HIS A 156 33.04 22.70 10.70
C HIS A 156 33.10 21.17 10.69
N PHE A 157 32.15 20.49 10.05
CA PHE A 157 32.06 19.03 10.04
C PHE A 157 32.03 18.45 8.62
N PRO A 158 32.72 17.32 8.37
CA PRO A 158 32.67 16.68 7.07
C PRO A 158 31.24 16.14 6.81
N GLY A 159 30.67 16.47 5.64
CA GLY A 159 29.26 16.16 5.32
C GLY A 159 28.88 14.69 5.51
N TRP A 160 29.78 13.76 5.17
CA TRP A 160 29.56 12.32 5.35
C TRP A 160 29.34 11.92 6.82
N ALA A 161 30.02 12.57 7.76
CA ALA A 161 29.88 12.27 9.18
C ALA A 161 28.52 12.75 9.70
N LEU A 162 28.05 13.93 9.26
CA LEU A 162 26.71 14.43 9.59
C LEU A 162 25.61 13.53 9.04
N SER A 163 25.71 13.09 7.78
CA SER A 163 24.75 12.16 7.18
C SER A 163 24.69 10.83 7.95
N LEU A 164 25.83 10.27 8.38
CA LEU A 164 25.86 9.05 9.18
C LEU A 164 25.21 9.24 10.56
N ILE A 165 25.50 10.35 11.25
CA ILE A 165 24.89 10.66 12.55
C ILE A 165 23.37 10.72 12.42
N PHE A 166 22.85 11.47 11.43
CA PHE A 166 21.41 11.57 11.21
C PHE A 166 20.78 10.23 10.82
N TRP A 167 21.46 9.42 10.02
CA TRP A 167 21.00 8.08 9.67
C TRP A 167 20.88 7.18 10.91
N PHE A 168 21.88 7.18 11.80
CA PHE A 168 21.81 6.43 13.06
C PHE A 168 20.69 6.93 13.96
N VAL A 169 20.48 8.24 14.06
CA VAL A 169 19.37 8.82 14.83
C VAL A 169 18.02 8.39 14.25
N LEU A 170 17.86 8.43 12.92
CA LEU A 170 16.64 7.99 12.25
C LEU A 170 16.34 6.52 12.53
N ILE A 171 17.34 5.65 12.43
CA ILE A 171 17.19 4.23 12.77
C ILE A 171 16.81 4.06 14.24
N ALA A 172 17.46 4.77 15.17
CA ALA A 172 17.17 4.68 16.59
C ALA A 172 15.72 5.08 16.90
N VAL A 173 15.24 6.18 16.32
CA VAL A 173 13.84 6.63 16.45
C VAL A 173 12.88 5.64 15.81
N ASN A 174 13.21 5.08 14.64
CA ASN A 174 12.39 4.07 13.98
C ASN A 174 12.23 2.82 14.85
N ILE A 175 13.33 2.31 15.41
CA ILE A 175 13.32 1.15 16.32
C ILE A 175 12.51 1.46 17.59
N ALA A 176 12.70 2.63 18.20
CA ALA A 176 11.96 3.03 19.39
C ALA A 176 10.45 3.08 19.13
N THR A 177 10.04 3.56 17.96
CA THR A 177 8.64 3.64 17.54
C THR A 177 8.05 2.24 17.36
N VAL A 178 8.76 1.33 16.70
CA VAL A 178 8.33 -0.07 16.53
C VAL A 178 8.20 -0.78 17.87
N ARG A 179 9.11 -0.57 18.82
CA ARG A 179 9.01 -1.14 20.17
C ARG A 179 7.80 -0.58 20.92
N ALA A 180 7.55 0.73 20.84
CA ALA A 180 6.37 1.34 21.44
C ALA A 180 5.05 0.82 20.83
N TYR A 181 5.02 0.50 19.54
CA TYR A 181 3.86 -0.14 18.89
C TYR A 181 3.75 -1.64 19.19
N GLY A 182 4.86 -2.35 19.44
CA GLY A 182 4.87 -3.77 19.79
C GLY A 182 4.48 -4.05 21.24
N GLU A 183 4.54 -3.04 22.11
CA GLU A 183 4.16 -3.13 23.53
C GLU A 183 2.68 -2.78 23.80
N ILE A 184 1.92 -2.28 22.81
CA ILE A 184 0.50 -1.87 22.90
C ILE A 184 -0.40 -2.78 22.06
#